data_AF-A0A7C6ZLV5-F1
#
_entry.id   AF-A0A7C6ZLV5-F1
#
_cell.length_a   1.000
_cell.length_b   1.000
_cell.length_c   1.000
_cell.angle_alpha   90.00
_cell.angle_beta   90.00
_cell.angle_gamma   90.00
#
_symmetry.space_group_name_H-M   'P 1'
#
loop_
_entity.id
_entity.type
_entity.pdbx_description
1 polymer ?
#
loop_
_entity_poly.entity_id
_entity_poly.type
_entity_poly.pdbx_seq_one_letter_code
_entity_poly.pdbx_strand_id
1 'polypeptide(L)'
;MGREILILAINDLQVTQKERSHLFHTLQLISPKPEYYQFEKINTQEVIEQISVLLRKGDVLAELSDFSGLYFTAHELEPLWDSLQRYKFLPEDEAKIEDFFNLSIKHQILVTLQNYINRNWYSPYAKIACAVYITLGEIIPWAKHPFIRRLLAVSYQEAKTLIKKQNKESII
;
A
#
# COMPACT_ATOMS: atom_id res chain seq x y z
N MET A 1 12.06 -12.77 -12.81
CA MET A 1 13.49 -12.43 -12.96
C MET A 1 13.73 -11.02 -13.47
N GLY A 2 13.51 -10.67 -14.75
CA GLY A 2 13.88 -9.32 -15.26
C GLY A 2 13.17 -8.15 -14.57
N ARG A 3 11.88 -8.32 -14.23
CA ARG A 3 11.05 -7.30 -13.57
C ARG A 3 11.46 -6.99 -12.13
N GLU A 4 11.76 -8.01 -11.34
CA GLU A 4 12.20 -7.86 -9.94
C GLU A 4 13.55 -7.16 -9.85
N ILE A 5 14.45 -7.43 -10.81
CA ILE A 5 15.74 -6.75 -10.92
C ILE A 5 15.57 -5.26 -11.23
N LEU A 6 14.64 -4.91 -12.14
CA LEU A 6 14.33 -3.51 -12.45
C LEU A 6 13.72 -2.78 -11.26
N ILE A 7 12.83 -3.44 -10.51
CA ILE A 7 12.23 -2.90 -9.29
C ILE A 7 13.30 -2.63 -8.21
N LEU A 8 14.22 -3.56 -8.00
CA LEU A 8 15.32 -3.39 -7.05
C LEU A 8 16.25 -2.24 -7.49
N ALA A 9 16.55 -2.15 -8.79
CA ALA A 9 17.37 -1.08 -9.35
C ALA A 9 16.69 0.30 -9.26
N ILE A 10 15.37 0.40 -9.44
CA ILE A 10 14.63 1.68 -9.29
C ILE A 10 14.69 2.18 -7.84
N ASN A 11 14.63 1.26 -6.88
CA ASN A 11 14.61 1.58 -5.45
C ASN A 11 16.01 1.75 -4.83
N ASP A 12 17.08 1.51 -5.58
CA ASP A 12 18.44 1.71 -5.13
C ASP A 12 18.73 3.22 -4.96
N LEU A 13 19.26 3.59 -3.79
CA LEU A 13 19.60 4.97 -3.42
C LEU A 13 20.76 5.53 -4.24
N GLN A 14 21.60 4.66 -4.83
CA GLN A 14 22.73 5.03 -5.67
C GLN A 14 22.35 5.36 -7.12
N VAL A 15 21.13 5.01 -7.54
CA VAL A 15 20.67 5.23 -8.92
C VAL A 15 20.18 6.67 -9.09
N THR A 16 20.67 7.34 -10.14
CA THR A 16 20.34 8.73 -10.42
C THR A 16 18.88 8.87 -10.87
N GLN A 17 18.32 10.07 -10.75
CA GLN A 17 16.93 10.33 -11.15
C GLN A 17 16.67 10.00 -12.64
N LYS A 18 17.64 10.26 -13.51
CA LYS A 18 17.55 9.96 -14.95
C LYS A 18 17.52 8.46 -15.21
N GLU A 19 18.33 7.70 -14.49
CA GLU A 19 18.35 6.24 -14.58
C GLU A 19 17.08 5.62 -14.00
N ARG A 20 16.56 6.15 -12.88
CA ARG A 20 15.26 5.74 -12.35
C ARG A 20 14.14 5.92 -13.36
N SER A 21 14.06 7.08 -14.03
CA SER A 21 13.07 7.32 -15.08
C SER A 21 13.20 6.33 -16.24
N HIS A 22 14.43 5.96 -16.64
CA HIS A 22 14.67 5.00 -17.71
C HIS A 22 14.32 3.56 -17.31
N LEU A 23 14.69 3.14 -16.11
CA LEU A 23 14.35 1.83 -15.55
C LEU A 23 12.83 1.72 -15.33
N PHE A 24 12.19 2.80 -14.92
CA PHE A 24 10.75 2.88 -14.77
C PHE A 24 10.04 2.77 -16.12
N HIS A 25 10.50 3.50 -17.14
CA HIS A 25 10.02 3.32 -18.52
C HIS A 25 10.21 1.88 -19.02
N THR A 26 11.34 1.25 -18.67
CA THR A 26 11.62 -0.15 -19.02
C THR A 26 10.68 -1.11 -18.29
N LEU A 27 10.36 -0.84 -17.03
CA LEU A 27 9.36 -1.59 -16.26
C LEU A 27 7.96 -1.48 -16.88
N GLN A 28 7.60 -0.29 -17.37
CA GLN A 28 6.33 -0.06 -18.08
C GLN A 28 6.23 -0.83 -19.41
N LEU A 29 7.34 -0.95 -20.15
CA LEU A 29 7.41 -1.72 -21.40
C LEU A 29 7.24 -3.24 -21.17
N ILE A 30 7.54 -3.72 -19.97
CA ILE A 30 7.35 -5.13 -19.57
C ILE A 30 5.91 -5.36 -19.03
N SER A 31 5.06 -4.34 -19.10
CA SER A 31 3.66 -4.17 -18.70
C SER A 31 2.91 -5.35 -18.04
N PRO A 32 2.29 -5.12 -16.86
CA PRO A 32 1.07 -5.82 -16.43
C PRO A 32 -0.07 -5.46 -17.39
N LYS A 33 -0.92 -6.42 -17.75
CA LYS A 33 -1.94 -6.29 -18.83
C LYS A 33 -2.68 -4.93 -18.80
N PRO A 34 -2.79 -4.20 -19.93
CA PRO A 34 -3.45 -2.88 -20.02
C PRO A 34 -4.88 -2.84 -19.47
N GLU A 35 -5.56 -3.99 -19.48
CA GLU A 35 -6.92 -4.19 -18.96
C GLU A 35 -7.05 -3.88 -17.46
N TYR A 36 -5.97 -3.96 -16.67
CA TYR A 36 -6.01 -3.72 -15.23
C TYR A 36 -6.01 -2.24 -14.82
N TYR A 37 -5.67 -1.31 -15.73
CA TYR A 37 -5.46 0.10 -15.40
C TYR A 37 -6.39 1.06 -16.14
N GLN A 38 -7.57 0.57 -16.55
CA GLN A 38 -8.57 1.37 -17.25
C GLN A 38 -9.34 2.27 -16.26
N PHE A 39 -8.69 3.34 -15.81
CA PHE A 39 -9.36 4.44 -15.12
C PHE A 39 -9.74 5.52 -16.13
N GLU A 40 -10.95 5.49 -16.66
CA GLU A 40 -11.41 6.38 -17.74
C GLU A 40 -11.21 7.88 -17.44
N LYS A 41 -11.19 8.25 -16.15
CA LYS A 41 -11.16 9.64 -15.68
C LYS A 41 -9.83 10.05 -15.05
N ILE A 42 -8.84 9.15 -14.98
CA ILE A 42 -7.50 9.46 -14.47
C ILE A 42 -6.50 9.29 -15.60
N ASN A 43 -5.68 10.32 -15.81
CA ASN A 43 -4.53 10.20 -16.70
C ASN A 43 -3.45 9.33 -16.02
N THR A 44 -3.45 8.03 -16.33
CA THR A 44 -2.50 7.06 -15.76
C THR A 44 -1.05 7.41 -16.11
N GLN A 45 -0.80 7.97 -17.28
CA GLN A 45 0.56 8.40 -17.67
C GLN A 45 1.06 9.54 -16.77
N GLU A 46 0.20 10.51 -16.46
CA GLU A 46 0.53 11.58 -15.50
C GLU A 46 0.85 11.01 -14.11
N VAL A 47 0.06 10.04 -13.64
CA VAL A 47 0.26 9.39 -12.33
C VAL A 47 1.62 8.67 -12.28
N ILE A 48 1.95 7.96 -13.35
CA ILE A 48 3.21 7.26 -13.55
C ILE A 48 4.39 8.23 -13.48
N GLU A 49 4.33 9.36 -14.19
CA GLU A 49 5.39 10.37 -14.19
C GLU A 49 5.60 11.02 -12.81
N GLN A 50 4.54 11.08 -12.00
CA GLN A 50 4.55 11.68 -10.66
C GLN A 50 4.61 10.67 -9.52
N ILE A 51 4.81 9.38 -9.81
CA ILE A 51 4.61 8.29 -8.85
C ILE A 51 5.40 8.47 -7.55
N SER A 52 6.65 8.92 -7.65
CA SER A 52 7.54 9.15 -6.52
C SER A 52 7.05 10.28 -5.60
N VAL A 53 6.36 11.28 -6.15
CA VAL A 53 5.77 12.39 -5.39
C VAL A 53 4.45 11.95 -4.75
N LEU A 54 3.63 11.21 -5.50
CA LEU A 54 2.34 10.72 -5.04
C LEU A 54 2.50 9.71 -3.90
N LEU A 55 3.43 8.76 -4.01
CA LEU A 55 3.66 7.74 -2.99
C LEU A 55 4.18 8.26 -1.65
N ARG A 56 4.79 9.46 -1.62
CA ARG A 56 5.14 10.12 -0.34
C ARG A 56 3.93 10.45 0.53
N LYS A 57 2.74 10.48 -0.07
CA LYS A 57 1.46 10.72 0.59
C LYS A 57 0.56 9.48 0.58
N GLY A 58 1.08 8.33 0.15
CA GLY A 58 0.31 7.10 -0.01
C GLY A 58 -0.15 6.49 1.31
N ASP A 59 0.54 6.81 2.40
CA ASP A 59 0.15 6.43 3.76
C ASP A 59 -1.14 7.11 4.21
N VAL A 60 -1.35 8.39 3.87
CA VAL A 60 -2.55 9.16 4.25
C VAL A 60 -3.85 8.49 3.80
N LEU A 61 -3.84 7.75 2.68
CA LEU A 61 -5.02 7.02 2.21
C LEU A 61 -5.54 6.02 3.25
N ALA A 62 -4.65 5.36 4.00
CA ALA A 62 -5.03 4.37 4.99
C ALA A 62 -5.76 4.96 6.21
N GLU A 63 -5.79 6.28 6.35
CA GLU A 63 -6.52 6.99 7.41
C GLU A 63 -7.86 7.55 6.95
N LEU A 64 -8.16 7.50 5.65
CA LEU A 64 -9.43 8.01 5.13
C LEU A 64 -10.56 7.06 5.50
N SER A 65 -11.74 7.61 5.78
CA SER A 65 -12.93 6.83 6.13
C SER A 65 -13.33 5.84 5.03
N ASP A 66 -13.01 6.12 3.77
CA ASP A 66 -13.24 5.22 2.64
C ASP A 66 -12.51 3.87 2.76
N PHE A 67 -11.41 3.81 3.52
CA PHE A 67 -10.62 2.60 3.73
C PHE A 67 -10.91 1.94 5.09
N SER A 68 -11.91 2.42 5.82
CA SER A 68 -12.27 1.89 7.15
C SER A 68 -12.75 0.42 7.14
N GLY A 69 -13.10 -0.12 5.97
CA GLY A 69 -13.44 -1.53 5.81
C GLY A 69 -12.23 -2.47 5.70
N LEU A 70 -11.00 -1.95 5.76
CA LEU A 70 -9.76 -2.72 5.55
C LEU A 70 -8.96 -2.97 6.84
N TYR A 71 -9.57 -2.82 8.02
CA TYR A 71 -8.88 -2.99 9.28
C TYR A 71 -8.81 -4.44 9.74
N PHE A 72 -7.75 -4.74 10.50
CA PHE A 72 -7.45 -6.05 11.05
C PHE A 72 -7.65 -6.08 12.56
N THR A 73 -8.16 -7.20 13.07
CA THR A 73 -8.41 -7.42 14.48
C THR A 73 -7.12 -7.60 15.28
N ALA A 74 -7.22 -7.49 16.61
CA ALA A 74 -6.06 -7.70 17.49
C ALA A 74 -5.42 -9.09 17.32
N HIS A 75 -6.25 -10.12 17.15
CA HIS A 75 -5.80 -11.50 16.95
C HIS A 75 -5.07 -11.65 15.61
N GLU A 76 -5.60 -11.07 14.53
CA GLU A 76 -4.93 -11.09 13.22
C GLU A 76 -3.56 -10.39 13.26
N LEU A 77 -3.42 -9.34 14.05
CA LEU A 77 -2.19 -8.56 14.16
C LEU A 77 -1.18 -9.10 15.18
N GLU A 78 -1.52 -10.12 15.96
CA GLU A 78 -0.67 -10.68 17.00
C GLU A 78 0.76 -11.00 16.51
N PRO A 79 0.96 -11.64 15.33
CA PRO A 79 2.31 -11.99 14.85
C PRO A 79 3.21 -10.77 14.54
N LEU A 80 2.59 -9.60 14.37
CA LEU A 80 3.24 -8.34 13.99
C LEU A 80 3.22 -7.31 15.12
N TRP A 81 2.70 -7.67 16.29
CA TRP A 81 2.35 -6.71 17.34
C TRP A 81 3.54 -5.85 17.80
N ASP A 82 4.69 -6.48 18.05
CA ASP A 82 5.91 -5.78 18.49
C ASP A 82 6.49 -4.86 17.41
N SER A 83 6.38 -5.26 16.15
CA SER A 83 6.88 -4.51 15.00
C SER A 83 5.98 -3.30 14.72
N LEU A 84 4.67 -3.46 14.90
CA LEU A 84 3.67 -2.40 14.83
C LEU A 84 3.81 -1.41 15.99
N GLN A 85 4.06 -1.91 17.20
CA GLN A 85 4.29 -1.08 18.38
C GLN A 85 5.48 -0.14 18.21
N ARG A 86 6.57 -0.65 17.63
CA ARG A 86 7.81 0.11 17.41
C ARG A 86 7.84 0.82 16.06
N TYR A 87 6.85 0.58 15.21
CA TYR A 87 6.81 0.99 13.80
C TYR A 87 8.13 0.71 13.06
N LYS A 88 8.69 -0.48 13.30
CA LYS A 88 9.96 -0.95 12.74
C LYS A 88 9.78 -2.39 12.29
N PHE A 89 9.87 -2.60 10.98
CA PHE A 89 9.72 -3.91 10.34
C PHE A 89 11.10 -4.41 9.92
N LEU A 90 11.55 -5.51 10.54
CA LEU A 90 12.76 -6.20 10.14
C LEU A 90 12.44 -7.15 8.96
N PRO A 91 13.45 -7.66 8.22
CA PRO A 91 13.21 -8.57 7.10
C PRO A 91 12.33 -9.78 7.45
N GLU A 92 12.46 -10.33 8.65
CA GLU A 92 11.62 -11.40 9.17
C GLU A 92 10.16 -10.99 9.37
N ASP A 93 9.90 -9.73 9.71
CA ASP A 93 8.54 -9.20 9.82
C ASP A 93 7.96 -8.91 8.45
N GLU A 94 8.79 -8.50 7.48
CA GLU A 94 8.36 -8.34 6.10
C GLU A 94 7.87 -9.66 5.51
N ALA A 95 8.55 -10.78 5.79
CA ALA A 95 8.09 -12.11 5.39
C ALA A 95 6.73 -12.46 6.01
N LYS A 96 6.57 -12.22 7.33
CA LYS A 96 5.26 -12.42 8.01
C LYS A 96 4.15 -11.58 7.39
N ILE A 97 4.45 -10.34 6.98
CA ILE A 97 3.46 -9.47 6.33
C ILE A 97 3.08 -10.03 4.95
N GLU A 98 4.04 -10.52 4.16
CA GLU A 98 3.73 -11.13 2.87
C GLU A 98 2.82 -12.37 3.01
N ASP A 99 3.07 -13.19 4.04
CA ASP A 99 2.26 -14.37 4.37
C ASP A 99 0.87 -13.98 4.91
N PHE A 100 0.81 -12.90 5.70
CA PHE A 100 -0.44 -12.35 6.23
C PHE A 100 -1.39 -11.93 5.10
N PHE A 101 -0.87 -11.27 4.06
CA PHE A 101 -1.66 -10.84 2.91
C PHE A 101 -1.92 -12.00 1.93
N ASN A 102 -2.89 -12.85 2.27
CA ASN A 102 -3.40 -13.86 1.34
C ASN A 102 -4.16 -13.24 0.15
N LEU A 103 -4.49 -14.07 -0.85
CA LEU A 103 -5.16 -13.62 -2.08
C LEU A 103 -6.48 -12.87 -1.83
N SER A 104 -7.25 -13.28 -0.81
CA SER A 104 -8.52 -12.64 -0.49
C SER A 104 -8.33 -11.22 0.02
N ILE A 105 -7.40 -11.02 0.96
CA ILE A 105 -7.11 -9.69 1.53
C ILE A 105 -6.51 -8.79 0.44
N LYS A 106 -5.58 -9.31 -0.36
CA LYS A 106 -4.98 -8.59 -1.48
C LYS A 106 -6.06 -8.12 -2.47
N HIS A 107 -7.00 -8.99 -2.83
CA HIS A 107 -8.12 -8.66 -3.70
C HIS A 107 -9.03 -7.58 -3.09
N GLN A 108 -9.40 -7.70 -1.82
CA GLN A 108 -10.26 -6.73 -1.14
C GLN A 108 -9.63 -5.33 -1.12
N ILE A 109 -8.33 -5.24 -0.86
CA ILE A 109 -7.59 -3.97 -0.86
C ILE A 109 -7.59 -3.35 -2.27
N LEU A 110 -7.27 -4.14 -3.30
CA LEU A 110 -7.24 -3.67 -4.68
C LEU A 110 -8.62 -3.21 -5.16
N VAL A 111 -9.68 -3.96 -4.83
CA VAL A 111 -11.07 -3.58 -5.16
C VAL A 111 -11.48 -2.30 -4.44
N THR A 112 -11.10 -2.14 -3.16
CA THR A 112 -11.38 -0.91 -2.41
C THR A 112 -10.68 0.30 -3.03
N LEU A 113 -9.40 0.17 -3.38
CA LEU A 113 -8.64 1.20 -4.10
C LEU A 113 -9.29 1.55 -5.45
N GLN A 114 -9.63 0.53 -6.25
CA GLN A 114 -10.26 0.72 -7.56
C GLN A 114 -11.61 1.45 -7.44
N ASN A 115 -12.44 1.03 -6.48
CA ASN A 115 -13.73 1.68 -6.21
C ASN A 115 -13.56 3.12 -5.75
N TYR A 116 -12.58 3.37 -4.87
CA TYR A 116 -12.26 4.73 -4.41
C TYR A 116 -11.87 5.62 -5.59
N ILE A 117 -10.97 5.15 -6.46
CA ILE A 117 -10.52 5.89 -7.65
C ILE A 117 -11.70 6.23 -8.56
N ASN A 118 -12.56 5.26 -8.85
CA ASN A 118 -13.70 5.44 -9.75
C ASN A 118 -14.76 6.41 -9.19
N ARG A 119 -15.02 6.36 -7.88
CA ARG A 119 -16.03 7.21 -7.22
C ARG A 119 -15.51 8.63 -6.97
N ASN A 120 -14.24 8.75 -6.60
CA ASN A 120 -13.64 10.00 -6.14
C ASN A 120 -12.64 10.59 -7.14
N TRP A 121 -12.74 10.28 -8.44
CA TRP A 121 -11.77 10.67 -9.48
C TRP A 121 -11.37 12.16 -9.51
N TYR A 122 -12.24 13.06 -9.04
CA TYR A 122 -12.00 14.50 -8.94
C TYR A 122 -11.16 14.91 -7.71
N SER A 123 -10.99 14.00 -6.75
CA SER A 123 -10.24 14.22 -5.52
C SER A 123 -8.74 14.24 -5.77
N PRO A 124 -7.96 15.11 -5.08
CA PRO A 124 -6.50 15.05 -5.13
C PRO A 124 -5.95 13.70 -4.64
N TYR A 125 -6.73 12.97 -3.82
CA TYR A 125 -6.37 11.64 -3.34
C TYR A 125 -6.56 10.54 -4.38
N ALA A 126 -7.34 10.75 -5.45
CA ALA A 126 -7.58 9.73 -6.46
C ALA A 126 -6.32 9.39 -7.26
N LYS A 127 -5.49 10.40 -7.57
CA LYS A 127 -4.17 10.19 -8.19
C LYS A 127 -3.21 9.44 -7.26
N ILE A 128 -3.27 9.73 -5.95
CA ILE A 128 -2.49 9.00 -4.94
C ILE A 128 -2.96 7.55 -4.87
N ALA A 129 -4.27 7.30 -4.81
CA ALA A 129 -4.85 5.96 -4.79
C ALA A 129 -4.51 5.18 -6.07
N CYS A 130 -4.53 5.84 -7.22
CA CYS A 130 -4.07 5.28 -8.48
C CYS A 130 -2.59 4.90 -8.40
N ALA A 131 -1.72 5.78 -7.88
CA ALA A 131 -0.30 5.48 -7.69
C ALA A 131 -0.09 4.26 -6.78
N VAL A 132 -0.82 4.18 -5.66
CA VAL A 132 -0.80 3.01 -4.78
C VAL A 132 -1.27 1.75 -5.51
N TYR A 133 -2.38 1.82 -6.23
CA TYR A 133 -2.95 0.69 -6.97
C TYR A 133 -1.98 0.11 -8.01
N ILE A 134 -1.28 0.96 -8.76
CA ILE A 134 -0.33 0.50 -9.78
C ILE A 134 0.97 -0.05 -9.19
N THR A 135 1.38 0.39 -8.00
CA THR A 135 2.64 -0.06 -7.38
C THR A 135 2.49 -1.23 -6.43
N LEU A 136 1.32 -1.41 -5.82
CA LEU A 136 1.11 -2.35 -4.74
C LEU A 136 1.23 -3.80 -5.21
N GLY A 137 2.22 -4.54 -4.67
CA GLY A 137 2.50 -5.94 -5.03
C GLY A 137 3.17 -6.14 -6.39
N GLU A 138 3.07 -5.14 -7.26
CA GLU A 138 3.54 -5.16 -8.64
C GLU A 138 4.92 -4.50 -8.79
N ILE A 139 5.17 -3.43 -8.03
CA ILE A 139 6.42 -2.64 -8.07
C ILE A 139 7.02 -2.57 -6.67
N ILE A 140 6.21 -2.41 -5.64
CA ILE A 140 6.65 -2.39 -4.25
C ILE A 140 5.98 -3.57 -3.56
N PRO A 141 6.77 -4.49 -2.95
CA PRO A 141 6.22 -5.59 -2.17
C PRO A 141 5.20 -5.10 -1.13
N TRP A 142 4.18 -5.90 -0.84
CA TRP A 142 3.11 -5.52 0.08
C TRP A 142 3.67 -5.11 1.44
N ALA A 143 4.64 -5.86 1.94
CA ALA A 143 5.31 -5.60 3.22
C ALA A 143 6.12 -4.30 3.27
N LYS A 144 6.49 -3.74 2.11
CA LYS A 144 7.28 -2.50 1.99
C LYS A 144 6.43 -1.31 1.57
N HIS A 145 5.19 -1.54 1.14
CA HIS A 145 4.36 -0.48 0.61
C HIS A 145 3.91 0.49 1.72
N PRO A 146 4.13 1.82 1.57
CA PRO A 146 3.78 2.80 2.61
C PRO A 146 2.32 2.74 3.05
N PHE A 147 1.41 2.63 2.07
CA PHE A 147 -0.02 2.42 2.32
C PHE A 147 -0.30 1.20 3.21
N ILE A 148 0.31 0.04 2.93
CA ILE A 148 0.10 -1.19 3.70
C ILE A 148 0.64 -1.06 5.12
N ARG A 149 1.86 -0.52 5.27
CA ARG A 149 2.44 -0.30 6.60
C ARG A 149 1.56 0.64 7.44
N ARG A 150 1.02 1.68 6.83
CA ARG A 150 0.11 2.59 7.52
C ARG A 150 -1.22 1.92 7.86
N LEU A 151 -1.79 1.14 6.94
CA LEU A 151 -3.02 0.38 7.17
C LEU A 151 -2.91 -0.57 8.37
N LEU A 152 -1.81 -1.33 8.45
CA LEU A 152 -1.54 -2.19 9.60
C LEU A 152 -1.37 -1.38 10.90
N ALA A 153 -0.68 -0.24 10.84
CA ALA A 153 -0.47 0.61 12.01
C ALA A 153 -1.78 1.27 12.50
N VAL A 154 -2.65 1.73 11.61
CA VAL A 154 -3.97 2.24 11.99
C VAL A 154 -4.81 1.13 12.60
N SER A 155 -4.86 -0.04 11.98
CA SER A 155 -5.53 -1.24 12.52
C SER A 155 -5.06 -1.57 13.94
N TYR A 156 -3.76 -1.52 14.18
CA TYR A 156 -3.16 -1.73 15.50
C TYR A 156 -3.62 -0.70 16.55
N GLN A 157 -3.71 0.59 16.17
CA GLN A 157 -4.19 1.62 17.10
C GLN A 157 -5.68 1.44 17.43
N GLU A 158 -6.49 1.05 16.46
CA GLU A 158 -7.90 0.73 16.67
C GLU A 158 -8.07 -0.48 17.59
N ALA A 159 -7.35 -1.57 17.32
CA ALA A 159 -7.34 -2.77 18.15
C ALA A 159 -6.98 -2.46 19.61
N LYS A 160 -5.93 -1.67 19.84
CA LYS A 160 -5.55 -1.23 21.20
C LYS A 160 -6.62 -0.39 21.89
N THR A 161 -7.28 0.47 21.13
CA THR A 161 -8.34 1.33 21.67
C THR A 161 -9.53 0.48 22.10
N LEU A 162 -9.90 -0.54 21.32
CA LEU A 162 -10.97 -1.48 21.65
C LEU A 162 -10.64 -2.31 22.90
N ILE A 163 -9.43 -2.89 22.99
CA ILE A 163 -8.99 -3.64 24.18
C ILE A 163 -9.06 -2.77 25.44
N LYS A 164 -8.61 -1.51 25.35
CA LYS A 164 -8.66 -0.57 26.48
C LYS A 164 -10.10 -0.25 26.91
N LYS A 165 -11.05 -0.15 25.97
CA LYS A 165 -12.46 0.09 26.29
C LYS A 165 -13.07 -1.12 26.98
N GLN A 166 -12.87 -2.32 26.44
CA GLN A 166 -13.34 -3.57 27.04
C GLN A 166 -12.80 -3.76 28.47
N ASN A 167 -11.51 -3.52 28.69
CA ASN A 167 -10.92 -3.62 30.02
C ASN A 167 -11.47 -2.60 31.01
N LYS A 168 -11.92 -1.42 30.55
CA LYS A 168 -12.58 -0.43 31.42
C LYS A 168 -14.00 -0.83 31.77
N GLU A 169 -14.73 -1.44 30.84
CA GLU A 169 -16.11 -1.90 31.05
C GLU A 169 -16.17 -3.13 31.96
N SER A 170 -15.15 -3.99 31.94
CA SER A 170 -15.05 -5.16 32.85
C SER A 170 -14.69 -4.83 34.31
N ILE A 171 -14.36 -3.57 34.62
CA ILE A 171 -13.97 -3.11 35.96
C ILE A 171 -15.12 -2.34 36.66
N ILE A 172 -16.27 -2.18 35.98
CA ILE A 172 -17.45 -1.46 36.49
C ILE A 172 -18.54 -2.45 36.90
#